data_AF-A0A5F0LN87-F1
#
_entry.id   AF-A0A5F0LN87-F1
#
_cell.length_a   1.000
_cell.length_b   1.000
_cell.length_c   1.000
_cell.angle_alpha   90.00
_cell.angle_beta   90.00
_cell.angle_gamma   90.00
#
_symmetry.space_group_name_H-M   'P 1'
#
loop_
_entity.id
_entity.type
_entity.pdbx_description
1 polymer ?
#
loop_
_entity_poly.entity_id
_entity_poly.type
_entity_poly.pdbx_seq_one_letter_code
_entity_poly.pdbx_strand_id
1 'polypeptide(L)'
;MTLEAIGAMLKTVPAWCWKLLLVCAALLAVEWHGRHAIQVKWDAADEARAELAREVGRAQKVVVAETQIKYRDLIQRIYVQGEENEGRVQEFVTGDDSKRFGVNVGFVRMHDAAWSGADAGPADSADRGPAAIPLADVAAADVHNATSCRAWREIALGLRENYRKLQEAAAAAASSK
;
A
#
# COMPACT_ATOMS: atom_id res chain seq x y z
N MET A 1 -29.86 -60.86 0.81
CA MET A 1 -31.22 -60.61 1.37
C MET A 1 -32.16 -60.50 0.18
N THR A 2 -33.07 -61.45 -0.03
CA THR A 2 -33.95 -61.52 -1.20
C THR A 2 -35.13 -60.53 -1.05
N LEU A 3 -35.64 -59.99 -2.15
CA LEU A 3 -36.80 -59.06 -2.17
C LEU A 3 -38.02 -59.62 -1.40
N GLU A 4 -38.21 -60.93 -1.46
CA GLU A 4 -39.21 -61.70 -0.71
C GLU A 4 -39.07 -61.54 0.81
N ALA A 5 -37.84 -61.65 1.35
CA ALA A 5 -37.57 -61.53 2.77
C ALA A 5 -37.80 -60.11 3.29
N ILE A 6 -37.53 -59.10 2.45
CA ILE A 6 -37.78 -57.69 2.75
C ILE A 6 -39.30 -57.43 2.83
N GLY A 7 -40.07 -57.98 1.88
CA GLY A 7 -41.53 -57.87 1.85
C GLY A 7 -42.23 -58.53 3.04
N ALA A 8 -41.71 -59.65 3.54
CA ALA A 8 -42.24 -60.32 4.73
C ALA A 8 -41.96 -59.52 6.01
N MET A 9 -40.75 -58.96 6.17
CA MET A 9 -40.41 -58.09 7.30
C MET A 9 -41.29 -56.82 7.35
N LEU A 10 -41.54 -56.17 6.21
CA LEU A 10 -42.40 -54.98 6.14
C LEU A 10 -43.83 -55.22 6.65
N LYS A 11 -44.38 -56.43 6.45
CA LYS A 11 -45.74 -56.81 6.90
C LYS A 11 -45.83 -57.06 8.41
N THR A 12 -44.71 -57.34 9.08
CA THR A 12 -44.65 -57.55 10.54
C THR A 12 -44.48 -56.26 11.33
N VAL A 13 -44.21 -55.14 10.66
CA VAL A 13 -44.04 -53.84 11.32
C VAL A 13 -45.41 -53.30 11.75
N PRO A 14 -45.62 -53.02 13.05
CA PRO A 14 -46.88 -52.45 13.52
C PRO A 14 -47.19 -51.10 12.87
N ALA A 15 -48.48 -50.83 12.62
CA ALA A 15 -48.93 -49.60 11.97
C ALA A 15 -48.48 -48.31 12.68
N TRP A 16 -48.23 -48.35 14.00
CA TRP A 16 -47.74 -47.20 14.76
C TRP A 16 -46.29 -46.83 14.42
N CYS A 17 -45.44 -47.80 14.03
CA CYS A 17 -44.07 -47.54 13.59
C CYS A 17 -44.05 -46.74 12.28
N TRP A 18 -44.95 -47.06 11.34
CA TRP A 18 -45.09 -46.29 10.10
C TRP A 18 -45.56 -44.86 10.36
N LYS A 19 -46.48 -44.65 11.31
CA LYS A 19 -46.91 -43.31 11.72
C LYS A 19 -45.76 -42.51 12.34
N LEU A 20 -44.97 -43.11 13.23
CA LEU A 20 -43.78 -42.45 13.79
C LEU A 20 -42.76 -42.10 12.72
N LEU A 21 -42.51 -43.01 11.77
CA LEU A 21 -41.57 -42.78 10.68
C LEU A 21 -42.02 -41.62 9.79
N LEU A 22 -43.32 -41.49 9.49
CA LEU A 22 -43.89 -40.34 8.79
C LEU A 22 -43.70 -39.03 9.57
N VAL A 23 -43.90 -39.04 10.89
CA VAL A 23 -43.66 -37.85 11.73
C VAL A 23 -42.18 -37.47 11.71
N CYS A 24 -41.27 -38.43 11.87
CA CYS A 24 -39.83 -38.18 11.78
C CYS A 24 -39.43 -37.63 10.40
N ALA A 25 -39.95 -38.19 9.32
CA ALA A 25 -39.70 -37.71 7.96
C ALA A 25 -40.22 -36.27 7.77
N ALA A 26 -41.41 -35.95 8.30
CA ALA A 26 -41.96 -34.60 8.25
C ALA A 26 -41.10 -33.59 9.03
N LEU A 27 -40.61 -33.96 10.22
CA LEU A 27 -39.72 -33.10 11.01
C LEU A 27 -38.38 -32.84 10.29
N LEU A 28 -37.77 -33.88 9.72
CA LEU A 28 -36.53 -33.75 8.93
C LEU A 28 -36.73 -32.89 7.68
N ALA A 29 -37.88 -33.02 7.00
CA ALA A 29 -38.21 -32.21 5.83
C ALA A 29 -38.36 -30.73 6.19
N VAL A 30 -38.99 -30.42 7.33
CA VAL A 30 -39.10 -29.04 7.84
C VAL A 30 -37.72 -28.47 8.22
N GLU A 31 -36.88 -29.24 8.91
CA GLU A 31 -35.52 -28.81 9.27
C GLU A 31 -34.66 -28.56 8.02
N TRP A 32 -34.68 -29.49 7.07
CA TRP A 32 -33.95 -29.37 5.81
C TRP A 32 -34.40 -28.15 5.00
N HIS A 33 -35.71 -27.93 4.89
CA HIS A 33 -36.26 -26.76 4.21
C HIS A 33 -35.86 -25.46 4.90
N GLY A 34 -35.92 -25.41 6.24
CA GLY A 34 -35.47 -24.27 7.03
C GLY A 34 -33.98 -23.96 6.82
N ARG A 35 -33.12 -24.99 6.88
CA ARG A 35 -31.68 -24.86 6.62
C ARG A 35 -31.39 -24.39 5.20
N HIS A 36 -32.06 -24.97 4.21
CA HIS A 36 -31.91 -24.57 2.81
C HIS A 36 -32.35 -23.13 2.58
N ALA A 37 -33.48 -22.70 3.17
CA ALA A 37 -33.96 -21.32 3.07
C ALA A 37 -33.00 -20.32 3.71
N ILE A 38 -32.35 -20.69 4.82
CA ILE A 38 -31.31 -19.88 5.46
C ILE A 38 -30.06 -19.82 4.58
N GLN A 39 -29.60 -20.96 4.06
CA GLN A 39 -28.43 -21.06 3.21
C GLN A 39 -28.56 -20.20 1.94
N VAL A 40 -29.70 -20.25 1.25
CA VAL A 40 -29.96 -19.39 0.07
C VAL A 40 -29.84 -17.90 0.40
N LYS A 41 -30.30 -17.48 1.59
CA LYS A 41 -30.16 -16.07 2.02
C LYS A 41 -28.72 -15.68 2.29
N TRP A 42 -27.93 -16.58 2.88
CA TRP A 42 -26.49 -16.35 3.10
C TRP A 42 -25.73 -16.30 1.78
N ASP A 43 -25.96 -17.25 0.88
CA ASP A 43 -25.32 -17.29 -0.44
C ASP A 43 -25.62 -16.01 -1.24
N ALA A 44 -26.88 -15.53 -1.19
CA ALA A 44 -27.26 -14.27 -1.83
C ALA A 44 -26.57 -13.05 -1.19
N ALA A 45 -26.45 -13.02 0.15
CA ALA A 45 -25.75 -11.94 0.85
C ALA A 45 -24.24 -11.93 0.55
N ASP A 46 -23.62 -13.11 0.46
CA ASP A 46 -22.21 -13.27 0.13
C ASP A 46 -21.92 -12.90 -1.33
N GLU A 47 -22.79 -13.28 -2.28
CA GLU A 47 -22.66 -12.86 -3.68
C GLU A 47 -22.81 -11.33 -3.80
N ALA A 48 -23.75 -10.71 -3.07
CA ALA A 48 -23.92 -9.26 -3.04
C ALA A 48 -22.68 -8.52 -2.49
N ARG A 49 -22.05 -9.07 -1.45
CA ARG A 49 -20.78 -8.57 -0.89
C ARG A 49 -19.63 -8.75 -1.89
N ALA A 50 -19.55 -9.90 -2.55
CA ALA A 50 -18.53 -10.18 -3.55
C ALA A 50 -18.64 -9.25 -4.76
N GLU A 51 -19.84 -8.93 -5.23
CA GLU A 51 -20.02 -7.95 -6.32
C GLU A 51 -19.63 -6.54 -5.86
N LEU A 52 -20.04 -6.11 -4.66
CA LEU A 52 -19.61 -4.81 -4.13
C LEU A 52 -18.09 -4.71 -4.01
N ALA A 53 -17.43 -5.76 -3.52
CA ALA A 53 -15.96 -5.81 -3.43
C ALA A 53 -15.31 -5.74 -4.82
N ARG A 54 -15.89 -6.37 -5.84
CA ARG A 54 -15.44 -6.26 -7.23
C ARG A 54 -15.59 -4.83 -7.76
N GLU A 55 -16.72 -4.17 -7.51
CA GLU A 55 -16.96 -2.78 -7.90
C GLU A 55 -15.96 -1.81 -7.25
N VAL A 56 -15.80 -1.89 -5.92
CA VAL A 56 -14.80 -1.09 -5.19
C VAL A 56 -13.40 -1.36 -5.73
N GLY A 57 -13.03 -2.63 -5.93
CA GLY A 57 -11.71 -3.01 -6.45
C GLY A 57 -11.46 -2.47 -7.86
N ARG A 58 -12.47 -2.45 -8.75
CA ARG A 58 -12.37 -1.84 -10.08
C ARG A 58 -12.12 -0.33 -9.97
N ALA A 59 -12.89 0.38 -9.15
CA ALA A 59 -12.73 1.82 -8.96
C ALA A 59 -11.36 2.18 -8.37
N GLN A 60 -10.90 1.42 -7.37
CA GLN A 60 -9.59 1.63 -6.73
C GLN A 60 -8.42 1.41 -7.69
N LYS A 61 -8.50 0.42 -8.60
CA LYS A 61 -7.45 0.19 -9.61
C LYS A 61 -7.25 1.40 -10.52
N VAL A 62 -8.33 2.06 -10.92
CA VAL A 62 -8.26 3.29 -11.73
C VAL A 62 -7.54 4.40 -10.97
N VAL A 63 -7.92 4.63 -9.70
CA VAL A 63 -7.29 5.63 -8.83
C VAL A 63 -5.78 5.38 -8.68
N VAL A 64 -5.37 4.14 -8.42
CA VAL A 64 -3.95 3.79 -8.27
C VAL A 64 -3.20 4.05 -9.57
N ALA A 65 -3.74 3.63 -10.71
CA ALA A 65 -3.09 3.84 -12.00
C ALA A 65 -2.90 5.33 -12.32
N GLU A 66 -3.95 6.14 -12.14
CA GLU A 66 -3.90 7.58 -12.40
C GLU A 66 -2.90 8.31 -11.49
N THR A 67 -2.94 8.02 -10.19
CA THR A 67 -2.03 8.64 -9.23
C THR A 67 -0.58 8.20 -9.45
N GLN A 68 -0.35 6.92 -9.74
CA GLN A 68 0.98 6.41 -10.05
C GLN A 68 1.57 7.07 -11.30
N ILE A 69 0.81 7.16 -12.40
CA ILE A 69 1.28 7.80 -13.65
C ILE A 69 1.67 9.26 -13.38
N LYS A 70 0.77 10.03 -12.76
CA LYS A 70 0.99 11.44 -12.45
C LYS A 70 2.29 11.67 -11.67
N TYR A 71 2.47 10.93 -10.58
CA TYR A 71 3.60 11.16 -9.68
C TYR A 71 4.90 10.54 -10.20
N ARG A 72 4.85 9.41 -10.92
CA ARG A 72 6.01 8.84 -11.60
C ARG A 72 6.64 9.84 -12.56
N ASP A 73 5.82 10.45 -13.42
CA ASP A 73 6.33 11.37 -14.44
C ASP A 73 6.88 12.66 -13.83
N LEU A 74 6.25 13.15 -12.75
CA LEU A 74 6.74 14.30 -12.00
C LEU A 74 8.09 14.02 -11.32
N ILE A 75 8.23 12.86 -10.67
CA ILE A 75 9.47 12.44 -10.02
C ILE A 75 10.58 12.27 -11.06
N GLN A 76 10.28 11.65 -12.21
CA GLN A 76 11.25 11.51 -13.29
C GLN A 76 11.75 12.87 -13.77
N ARG A 77 10.84 13.85 -13.95
CA ARG A 77 11.23 15.21 -14.32
C ARG A 77 12.12 15.88 -13.27
N ILE A 78 11.85 15.67 -11.98
CA ILE A 78 12.69 16.19 -10.90
C ILE A 78 14.10 15.64 -11.00
N TYR A 79 14.26 14.34 -11.21
CA TYR A 79 15.59 13.71 -11.35
C TYR A 79 16.33 14.18 -12.59
N VAL A 80 15.67 14.26 -13.75
CA VAL A 80 16.28 14.78 -14.99
C VAL A 80 16.78 16.21 -14.77
N GLN A 81 15.95 17.09 -14.19
CA GLN A 81 16.37 18.46 -13.92
C GLN A 81 17.49 18.54 -12.87
N GLY A 82 17.48 17.63 -11.89
CA GLY A 82 18.52 17.53 -10.87
C GLY A 82 19.87 17.16 -11.47
N GLU A 83 19.90 16.14 -12.33
CA GLU A 83 21.10 15.71 -13.06
C GLU A 83 21.66 16.83 -13.95
N GLU A 84 20.79 17.54 -14.67
CA GLU A 84 21.17 18.72 -15.45
C GLU A 84 21.80 19.82 -14.58
N ASN A 85 21.24 20.09 -13.40
CA ASN A 85 21.76 21.11 -12.49
C ASN A 85 23.09 20.67 -11.85
N GLU A 86 23.19 19.40 -11.45
CA GLU A 86 24.39 18.82 -10.85
C GLU A 86 25.55 18.86 -11.85
N GLY A 87 25.30 18.51 -13.13
CA GLY A 87 26.28 18.60 -14.20
C GLY A 87 26.79 20.02 -14.50
N ARG A 88 26.02 21.05 -14.11
CA ARG A 88 26.36 22.45 -14.32
C ARG A 88 27.06 23.10 -13.13
N VAL A 89 27.29 22.38 -12.03
CA VAL A 89 27.90 22.94 -10.81
C VAL A 89 29.21 23.67 -11.09
N GLN A 90 30.07 23.11 -11.95
CA GLN A 90 31.37 23.71 -12.27
C GLN A 90 31.28 25.00 -13.12
N GLU A 91 30.13 25.29 -13.74
CA GLU A 91 29.87 26.57 -14.40
C GLU A 91 29.73 27.71 -13.36
N PHE A 92 29.26 27.38 -12.16
CA PHE A 92 28.96 28.35 -11.09
C PHE A 92 29.97 28.32 -9.95
N VAL A 93 30.58 27.17 -9.67
CA VAL A 93 31.57 26.97 -8.61
C VAL A 93 32.82 26.37 -9.23
N THR A 94 33.81 27.21 -9.49
CA THR A 94 34.99 26.83 -10.26
C THR A 94 36.08 26.22 -9.37
N GLY A 95 37.08 25.59 -10.02
CA GLY A 95 38.27 25.13 -9.32
C GLY A 95 39.08 26.26 -8.66
N ASP A 96 39.02 27.48 -9.19
CA ASP A 96 39.68 28.64 -8.58
C ASP A 96 38.94 29.13 -7.34
N ASP A 97 37.61 29.03 -7.32
CA ASP A 97 36.82 29.29 -6.11
C ASP A 97 37.19 28.34 -4.99
N SER A 98 37.42 27.05 -5.31
CA SER A 98 37.86 26.05 -4.32
C SER A 98 39.28 26.29 -3.77
N LYS A 99 40.10 27.11 -4.44
CA LYS A 99 41.41 27.54 -3.91
C LYS A 99 41.30 28.79 -3.05
N ARG A 100 40.31 29.64 -3.32
CA ARG A 100 40.09 30.92 -2.62
C ARG A 100 39.21 30.76 -1.38
N PHE A 101 38.24 29.87 -1.47
CA PHE A 101 37.23 29.59 -0.47
C PHE A 101 37.27 28.11 -0.11
N GLY A 102 36.91 27.79 1.13
CA GLY A 102 36.89 26.40 1.59
C GLY A 102 35.99 26.21 2.79
N VAL A 103 35.62 24.96 3.03
CA VAL A 103 34.95 24.52 4.25
C VAL A 103 35.97 24.07 5.28
N ASN A 104 35.67 24.30 6.55
CA ASN A 104 36.52 23.94 7.67
C ASN A 104 36.20 22.53 8.19
N VAL A 105 37.10 21.92 8.95
CA VAL A 105 36.90 20.57 9.54
C VAL A 105 35.61 20.51 10.36
N GLY A 106 35.27 21.58 11.09
CA GLY A 106 34.02 21.64 11.85
C GLY A 106 32.74 21.59 11.01
N PHE A 107 32.77 22.14 9.79
CA PHE A 107 31.64 22.02 8.86
C PHE A 107 31.38 20.55 8.52
N VAL A 108 32.44 19.83 8.16
CA VAL A 108 32.36 18.40 7.80
C VAL A 108 31.92 17.57 9.00
N ARG A 109 32.51 17.80 10.17
CA ARG A 109 32.14 17.09 11.40
C ARG A 109 30.67 17.26 11.74
N MET A 110 30.14 18.48 11.65
CA MET A 110 28.72 18.74 11.89
C MET A 110 27.83 18.12 10.80
N HIS A 111 28.24 18.20 9.53
CA HIS A 111 27.54 17.59 8.42
C HIS A 111 27.41 16.06 8.60
N ASP A 112 28.51 15.37 8.87
CA ASP A 112 28.53 13.92 9.05
C ASP A 112 27.73 13.47 10.27
N ALA A 113 27.81 14.24 11.37
CA ALA A 113 26.99 14.00 12.56
C ALA A 113 25.49 14.12 12.24
N ALA A 114 25.08 15.15 11.49
CA ALA A 114 23.70 15.33 11.08
C ALA A 114 23.19 14.16 10.20
N TRP A 115 24.00 13.67 9.27
CA TRP A 115 23.63 12.54 8.39
C TRP A 115 23.62 11.18 9.08
N SER A 116 24.50 10.98 10.06
CA SER A 116 24.54 9.75 10.84
C SER A 116 23.55 9.74 12.01
N GLY A 117 22.99 10.89 12.37
CA GLY A 117 22.22 11.06 13.61
C GLY A 117 23.07 10.98 14.88
N ALA A 118 24.40 11.08 14.75
CA ALA A 118 25.33 11.11 15.87
C ALA A 118 25.41 12.51 16.49
N ASP A 119 25.88 12.58 17.74
CA ASP A 119 26.29 13.85 18.35
C ASP A 119 27.68 14.24 17.81
N ALA A 120 27.81 15.45 17.27
CA ALA A 120 29.10 15.98 16.82
C ALA A 120 30.05 16.21 18.00
N GLY A 121 29.53 16.32 19.23
CA GLY A 121 30.26 16.72 20.42
C GLY A 121 30.55 18.23 20.46
N PRO A 122 31.26 18.70 21.49
CA PRO A 122 31.60 20.12 21.61
C PRO A 122 32.53 20.58 20.48
N ALA A 123 32.45 21.87 20.15
CA ALA A 123 33.38 22.52 19.22
C ALA A 123 34.82 22.45 19.74
N ASP A 124 35.79 22.25 18.85
CA ASP A 124 37.21 22.20 19.18
C ASP A 124 38.02 23.16 18.29
N SER A 125 39.20 23.56 18.77
CA SER A 125 40.14 24.39 18.00
C SER A 125 40.56 23.76 16.67
N ALA A 126 40.63 22.42 16.58
CA ALA A 126 40.94 21.72 15.35
C ALA A 126 39.88 21.92 14.25
N ASP A 127 38.63 22.24 14.62
CA ASP A 127 37.55 22.50 13.66
C ASP A 127 37.86 23.66 12.71
N ARG A 128 38.75 24.59 13.11
CA ARG A 128 39.10 25.78 12.33
C ARG A 128 40.04 25.48 11.17
N GLY A 129 40.64 24.29 11.12
CA GLY A 129 41.51 23.85 10.04
C GLY A 129 40.77 23.64 8.71
N PRO A 130 41.48 23.64 7.57
CA PRO A 130 40.89 23.36 6.27
C PRO A 130 40.50 21.88 6.16
N ALA A 131 39.31 21.58 5.64
CA ALA A 131 38.88 20.20 5.39
C ALA A 131 39.40 19.62 4.07
N ALA A 132 40.01 20.44 3.21
CA ALA A 132 40.49 20.05 1.87
C ALA A 132 39.41 19.45 0.94
N ILE A 133 38.13 19.77 1.19
CA ILE A 133 37.01 19.43 0.30
C ILE A 133 36.79 20.59 -0.68
N PRO A 134 36.81 20.34 -2.00
CA PRO A 134 36.48 21.35 -3.01
C PRO A 134 35.08 21.92 -2.79
N LEU A 135 34.92 23.23 -2.97
CA LEU A 135 33.61 23.88 -2.83
C LEU A 135 32.61 23.38 -3.88
N ALA A 136 33.10 22.99 -5.06
CA ALA A 136 32.28 22.38 -6.11
C ALA A 136 31.68 21.03 -5.66
N ASP A 137 32.40 20.24 -4.86
CA ASP A 137 31.90 18.95 -4.38
C ASP A 137 30.78 19.15 -3.34
N VAL A 138 30.92 20.16 -2.47
CA VAL A 138 29.86 20.55 -1.53
C VAL A 138 28.62 21.02 -2.29
N ALA A 139 28.79 21.85 -3.32
CA ALA A 139 27.70 22.34 -4.14
C ALA A 139 27.00 21.20 -4.91
N ALA A 140 27.75 20.25 -5.46
CA ALA A 140 27.19 19.07 -6.13
C ALA A 140 26.38 18.21 -5.15
N ALA A 141 26.92 17.93 -3.96
CA ALA A 141 26.21 17.20 -2.91
C ALA A 141 24.90 17.90 -2.52
N ASP A 142 24.90 19.22 -2.36
CA ASP A 142 23.70 19.99 -2.02
C ASP A 142 22.65 19.98 -3.15
N VAL A 143 23.06 20.07 -4.42
CA VAL A 143 22.14 19.95 -5.57
C VAL A 143 21.52 18.56 -5.62
N HIS A 144 22.33 17.51 -5.40
CA HIS A 144 21.86 16.14 -5.32
C HIS A 144 20.84 15.93 -4.20
N ASN A 145 21.17 16.44 -3.01
CA ASN A 145 20.31 16.37 -1.83
C ASN A 145 18.99 17.12 -2.04
N ALA A 146 19.04 18.33 -2.59
CA ALA A 146 17.85 19.11 -2.91
C ALA A 146 16.95 18.39 -3.93
N THR A 147 17.54 17.76 -4.94
CA THR A 147 16.83 16.94 -5.93
C THR A 147 16.09 15.79 -5.26
N SER A 148 16.78 15.04 -4.41
CA SER A 148 16.20 13.95 -3.63
C SER A 148 15.07 14.46 -2.74
N CYS A 149 15.29 15.48 -1.92
CA CYS A 149 14.24 16.03 -1.05
C CYS A 149 12.99 16.45 -1.83
N ARG A 150 13.14 17.05 -3.01
CA ARG A 150 12.01 17.41 -3.88
C ARG A 150 11.28 16.17 -4.40
N ALA A 151 11.99 15.12 -4.82
CA ALA A 151 11.36 13.87 -5.25
C ALA A 151 10.58 13.20 -4.10
N TRP A 152 11.19 13.09 -2.91
CA TRP A 152 10.55 12.53 -1.72
C TRP A 152 9.29 13.30 -1.30
N ARG A 153 9.31 14.64 -1.41
CA ARG A 153 8.11 15.46 -1.19
C ARG A 153 6.97 15.06 -2.13
N GLU A 154 7.24 14.89 -3.42
CA GLU A 154 6.21 14.50 -4.38
C GLU A 154 5.70 13.08 -4.14
N ILE A 155 6.56 12.14 -3.74
CA ILE A 155 6.14 10.80 -3.31
C ILE A 155 5.14 10.90 -2.15
N ALA A 156 5.47 11.66 -1.10
CA ALA A 156 4.60 11.82 0.06
C ALA A 156 3.24 12.46 -0.30
N LEU A 157 3.26 13.47 -1.17
CA LEU A 157 2.04 14.10 -1.68
C LEU A 157 1.19 13.12 -2.50
N GLY A 158 1.83 12.30 -3.34
CA GLY A 158 1.15 11.30 -4.15
C GLY A 158 0.52 10.19 -3.33
N LEU A 159 1.21 9.70 -2.29
CA LEU A 159 0.64 8.74 -1.35
C LEU A 159 -0.59 9.31 -0.63
N ARG A 160 -0.52 10.56 -0.20
CA ARG A 160 -1.65 11.24 0.45
C ARG A 160 -2.84 11.42 -0.50
N GLU A 161 -2.60 11.85 -1.74
CA GLU A 161 -3.64 12.00 -2.75
C GLU A 161 -4.28 10.65 -3.09
N ASN A 162 -3.47 9.61 -3.32
CA ASN A 162 -3.94 8.26 -3.61
C ASN A 162 -4.82 7.74 -2.47
N TYR A 163 -4.38 7.86 -1.22
CA TYR A 163 -5.17 7.42 -0.06
C TYR A 163 -6.54 8.09 0.00
N ARG A 164 -6.59 9.43 -0.16
CA ARG A 164 -7.86 10.17 -0.17
C ARG A 164 -8.78 9.69 -1.30
N LYS A 165 -8.26 9.55 -2.53
CA LYS A 165 -9.04 9.09 -3.68
C LYS A 165 -9.51 7.64 -3.54
N LEU A 166 -8.74 6.77 -2.89
CA LEU A 166 -9.15 5.40 -2.61
C LEU A 166 -10.35 5.35 -1.66
N GLN A 167 -10.38 6.23 -0.65
CA GLN A 167 -11.52 6.37 0.25
C GLN A 167 -12.77 6.88 -0.50
N GLU A 168 -12.59 7.91 -1.33
CA GLU A 168 -13.66 8.47 -2.16
C GLU A 168 -14.23 7.44 -3.13
N ALA A 169 -13.38 6.69 -3.82
CA ALA A 169 -13.79 5.63 -4.73
C ALA A 169 -14.55 4.49 -4.02
N ALA A 170 -14.11 4.10 -2.82
CA ALA A 170 -14.81 3.10 -2.01
C ALA A 170 -16.19 3.60 -1.55
N ALA A 171 -16.27 4.86 -1.10
CA ALA A 171 -17.52 5.47 -0.66
C ALA A 171 -18.51 5.65 -1.83
N ALA A 172 -18.03 6.07 -3.00
CA ALA A 172 -18.85 6.23 -4.20
C ALA A 172 -19.41 4.90 -4.69
N ALA A 173 -18.58 3.85 -4.73
CA ALA A 173 -19.04 2.50 -5.10
C ALA A 173 -20.07 1.94 -4.11
N ALA A 174 -19.90 2.22 -2.80
CA ALA A 174 -20.88 1.83 -1.78
C ALA A 174 -22.22 2.60 -1.88
N SER A 175 -22.19 3.84 -2.37
CA SER A 175 -23.37 4.71 -2.49
C SER A 175 -24.13 4.55 -3.81
N SER A 176 -23.58 3.78 -4.77
CA SER A 176 -24.18 3.56 -6.10
C SER A 176 -25.24 2.45 -6.12
N LYS A 177 -25.58 1.87 -4.96
CA LYS A 177 -26.65 0.87 -4.76
C LYS A 177 -27.74 1.44 -3.86
#